data_AF-A0A926FFL9-F1
#
_entry.id   AF-A0A926FFL9-F1
#
_cell.length_a   1.000
_cell.length_b   1.000
_cell.length_c   1.000
_cell.angle_alpha   90.00
_cell.angle_beta   90.00
_cell.angle_gamma   90.00
#
_symmetry.space_group_name_H-M   'P 1'
#
loop_
_entity.id
_entity.type
_entity.pdbx_description
1 polymer ?
#
loop_
_entity_poly.entity_id
_entity_poly.type
_entity_poly.pdbx_seq_one_letter_code
_entity_poly.pdbx_strand_id
1 'polypeptide(L)'
;LERVSKYPKSTRYGRQNPITERWNSEEQLQIWRKNWADISNKYLEITKSENRIDHRSNKTRGSDELPTAHEGVYARRIEKNGGISERCEINRQIKADNKVLREIKAAIKKLLETAVHTILSLANALEKLRGTMIHCRYIINFADKWKTAKSFEAARLKTNYDNYLSVATKLKSKIDERKVAQVEKEKTPPIKIFKYCELTQQINELSEQIEELKTEKNTILANFNTNDIQTVKNKITDIQKAMPVMERHSAESVAKLDNAGQEYAELKEQARNFDIDEFCELRRNIRPQIEYDTEAELYDIYGVSFSRGIFSTAKSETDNFIDGNEIYSVRRQLENYKQQQNEQKHEKYQLSHDDEDELEL
;
A
#
# COMPACT_ATOMS: atom_id res chain seq x y z
N LEU A 1 -37.53 27.37 69.11
CA LEU A 1 -37.76 28.15 67.87
C LEU A 1 -37.12 29.52 68.07
N GLU A 2 -36.00 29.75 67.39
CA GLU A 2 -35.29 31.02 67.44
C GLU A 2 -36.07 32.06 66.62
N ARG A 3 -36.27 33.28 67.17
CA ARG A 3 -37.00 34.34 66.46
C ARG A 3 -36.21 34.76 65.22
N VAL A 4 -36.90 34.85 64.08
CA VAL A 4 -36.32 35.33 62.82
C VAL A 4 -35.70 36.72 63.02
N SER A 5 -34.46 36.90 62.54
CA SER A 5 -33.71 38.16 62.66
C SER A 5 -34.49 39.34 62.08
N LYS A 6 -34.51 40.48 62.79
CA LYS A 6 -35.07 41.76 62.29
C LYS A 6 -34.29 42.33 61.10
N TYR A 7 -33.08 41.83 60.86
CA TYR A 7 -32.21 42.26 59.78
C TYR A 7 -31.97 41.07 58.86
N PRO A 8 -32.74 40.91 57.78
CA PRO A 8 -32.61 39.75 56.89
C PRO A 8 -31.34 39.83 56.04
N LYS A 9 -30.95 41.03 55.60
CA LYS A 9 -29.81 41.26 54.69
C LYS A 9 -28.46 41.44 55.39
N SER A 10 -28.45 41.59 56.71
CA SER A 10 -27.25 41.81 57.50
C SER A 10 -27.28 41.04 58.80
N THR A 11 -26.10 40.73 59.32
CA THR A 11 -25.93 40.22 60.69
C THR A 11 -26.29 41.32 61.70
N ARG A 12 -26.44 40.94 62.98
CA ARG A 12 -26.78 41.86 64.10
C ARG A 12 -25.89 43.11 64.19
N TYR A 13 -24.67 43.07 63.63
CA TYR A 13 -23.68 44.16 63.62
C TYR A 13 -23.45 44.78 62.23
N GLY A 14 -24.40 44.63 61.30
CA GLY A 14 -24.34 45.31 60.00
C GLY A 14 -23.45 44.66 58.94
N ARG A 15 -22.75 43.55 59.24
CA ARG A 15 -22.00 42.78 58.22
C ARG A 15 -22.97 42.06 57.28
N GLN A 16 -22.60 41.86 56.02
CA GLN A 16 -23.38 41.09 55.05
C GLN A 16 -23.75 39.71 55.64
N ASN A 17 -25.02 39.31 55.52
CA ASN A 17 -25.44 37.99 56.00
C ASN A 17 -24.99 36.92 54.97
N PRO A 18 -24.16 35.93 55.36
CA PRO A 18 -23.59 34.95 54.44
C PRO A 18 -24.64 34.07 53.75
N ILE A 19 -25.80 33.85 54.39
CA ILE A 19 -26.92 33.12 53.77
C ILE A 19 -27.53 33.96 52.65
N THR A 20 -27.76 35.25 52.91
CA THR A 20 -28.29 36.14 51.87
C THR A 20 -27.29 36.42 50.77
N GLU A 21 -26.00 36.49 51.08
CA GLU A 21 -24.95 36.61 50.07
C GLU A 21 -24.93 35.38 49.15
N ARG A 22 -24.95 34.18 49.74
CA ARG A 22 -25.06 32.93 48.99
C ARG A 22 -26.33 32.87 48.14
N TRP A 23 -27.49 33.27 48.66
CA TRP A 23 -28.75 33.25 47.90
C TRP A 23 -28.79 34.24 46.74
N ASN A 24 -28.01 35.32 46.81
CA ASN A 24 -27.88 36.30 45.73
C ASN A 24 -26.64 36.05 44.86
N SER A 25 -25.90 34.95 45.07
CA SER A 25 -24.74 34.62 44.24
C SER A 25 -25.18 34.03 42.89
N GLU A 26 -24.41 34.33 41.83
CA GLU A 26 -24.66 33.80 40.49
C GLU A 26 -24.55 32.27 40.47
N GLU A 27 -23.62 31.69 41.23
CA GLU A 27 -23.46 30.25 41.36
C GLU A 27 -24.73 29.58 41.92
N GLN A 28 -25.32 30.17 42.96
CA GLN A 28 -26.54 29.64 43.57
C GLN A 28 -27.74 29.77 42.63
N LEU A 29 -27.80 30.84 41.84
CA LEU A 29 -28.80 31.02 40.79
C LEU A 29 -28.70 29.92 39.72
N GLN A 30 -27.49 29.60 39.26
CA GLN A 30 -27.29 28.52 38.28
C GLN A 30 -27.68 27.15 38.84
N ILE A 31 -27.36 26.87 40.10
CA ILE A 31 -27.78 25.64 40.80
C ILE A 31 -29.31 25.55 40.85
N TRP A 32 -29.99 26.64 41.19
CA TRP A 32 -31.46 26.65 41.24
C TRP A 32 -32.09 26.49 39.86
N ARG A 33 -31.58 27.18 38.84
CA ARG A 33 -32.05 27.02 37.46
C ARG A 33 -31.89 25.58 36.98
N LYS A 34 -30.75 24.95 37.29
CA LYS A 34 -30.50 23.54 36.99
C LYS A 34 -31.51 22.63 37.69
N ASN A 35 -31.63 22.73 39.02
CA ASN A 35 -32.54 21.90 39.80
C ASN A 35 -33.99 22.05 39.33
N TRP A 36 -34.41 23.27 38.98
CA TRP A 36 -35.74 23.52 38.44
C TRP A 36 -35.95 22.87 37.06
N ALA A 37 -34.97 22.99 36.15
CA ALA A 37 -35.03 22.34 34.85
C ALA A 37 -35.08 20.80 35.00
N ASP A 38 -34.27 20.22 35.89
CA ASP A 38 -34.21 18.77 36.14
C ASP A 38 -35.54 18.23 36.67
N ILE A 39 -36.12 18.90 37.69
CA ILE A 39 -37.43 18.52 38.24
C ILE A 39 -38.51 18.65 37.17
N SER A 40 -38.53 19.75 36.42
CA SER A 40 -39.52 19.99 35.37
C SER A 40 -39.43 18.94 34.26
N ASN A 41 -38.21 18.60 33.82
CA ASN A 41 -37.98 17.56 32.82
C ASN A 41 -38.44 16.18 33.28
N LYS A 42 -38.27 15.83 34.56
CA LYS A 42 -38.79 14.58 35.13
C LYS A 42 -40.31 14.48 34.97
N TYR A 43 -41.04 15.57 35.22
CA TYR A 43 -42.50 15.58 35.01
C TYR A 43 -42.90 15.59 33.53
N LEU A 44 -42.12 16.25 32.66
CA LEU A 44 -42.33 16.18 31.20
C LEU A 44 -42.14 14.76 30.66
N GLU A 45 -41.18 14.01 31.19
CA GLU A 45 -40.96 12.61 30.84
C GLU A 45 -42.10 11.70 31.31
N ILE A 46 -42.59 11.87 32.54
CA ILE A 46 -43.76 11.14 33.07
C ILE A 46 -45.00 11.37 32.19
N THR A 47 -45.17 12.60 31.70
CA THR A 47 -46.28 12.99 30.81
C THR A 47 -46.03 12.63 29.34
N LYS A 48 -44.93 11.93 29.03
CA LYS A 48 -44.50 11.52 27.68
C LYS A 48 -44.39 12.67 26.68
N SER A 49 -44.13 13.88 27.17
CA SER A 49 -43.83 15.03 26.32
C SER A 49 -42.42 14.89 25.74
N GLU A 50 -42.24 15.24 24.47
CA GLU A 50 -40.92 15.23 23.81
C GLU A 50 -40.08 16.47 24.14
N ASN A 51 -40.71 17.52 24.68
CA ASN A 51 -40.02 18.77 25.01
C ASN A 51 -39.11 18.60 26.23
N ARG A 52 -37.95 19.27 26.21
CA ARG A 52 -37.01 19.32 27.33
C ARG A 52 -36.53 20.75 27.57
N ILE A 53 -36.30 21.09 28.82
CA ILE A 53 -35.85 22.38 29.30
C ILE A 53 -34.36 22.28 29.63
N ASP A 54 -33.53 23.13 29.04
CA ASP A 54 -32.13 23.30 29.43
C ASP A 54 -32.00 24.64 30.16
N HIS A 55 -31.33 24.65 31.31
CA HIS A 55 -31.12 25.85 32.11
C HIS A 55 -30.01 26.75 31.54
N ARG A 56 -29.16 26.19 30.67
CA ARG A 56 -28.03 26.89 30.06
C ARG A 56 -28.46 27.72 28.87
N SER A 57 -27.76 28.83 28.65
CA SER A 57 -27.95 29.64 27.44
C SER A 57 -27.56 28.86 26.17
N ASN A 58 -28.09 29.22 25.00
CA ASN A 58 -27.68 28.63 23.72
C ASN A 58 -26.16 28.76 23.51
N LYS A 59 -25.57 29.89 23.90
CA LYS A 59 -24.11 30.10 23.86
C LYS A 59 -23.35 29.08 24.72
N THR A 60 -23.79 28.86 25.96
CA THR A 60 -23.18 27.85 26.86
C THR A 60 -23.36 26.42 26.35
N ARG A 61 -24.39 26.18 25.54
CA ARG A 61 -24.66 24.89 24.89
C ARG A 61 -23.93 24.73 23.56
N GLY A 62 -23.24 25.76 23.06
CA GLY A 62 -22.63 25.77 21.72
C GLY A 62 -23.67 25.75 20.58
N SER A 63 -24.90 26.20 20.83
CA SER A 63 -25.92 26.30 19.80
C SER A 63 -25.88 27.67 19.13
N ASP A 64 -25.70 27.67 17.82
CA ASP A 64 -25.76 28.87 16.97
C ASP A 64 -27.21 29.27 16.61
N GLU A 65 -28.21 28.52 17.10
CA GLU A 65 -29.61 28.84 16.88
C GLU A 65 -30.05 30.07 17.67
N LEU A 66 -30.82 30.95 17.03
CA LEU A 66 -31.39 32.12 17.68
C LEU A 66 -32.60 31.73 18.55
N PRO A 67 -32.69 32.20 19.80
CA PRO A 67 -33.84 31.93 20.65
C PRO A 67 -35.05 32.75 20.18
N THR A 68 -36.24 32.14 20.22
CA THR A 68 -37.50 32.87 19.98
C THR A 68 -37.85 33.77 21.17
N ALA A 69 -38.38 34.96 20.91
CA ALA A 69 -38.85 35.86 21.95
C ALA A 69 -40.23 35.42 22.48
N HIS A 70 -40.53 35.73 23.74
CA HIS A 70 -41.87 35.49 24.27
C HIS A 70 -42.90 36.43 23.61
N GLU A 71 -43.90 35.85 22.95
CA GLU A 71 -44.89 36.57 22.13
C GLU A 71 -45.78 37.49 22.97
N GLY A 72 -46.20 37.05 24.16
CA GLY A 72 -47.07 37.81 25.05
C GLY A 72 -48.55 37.87 24.62
N VAL A 73 -49.42 38.28 25.54
CA VAL A 73 -50.89 38.26 25.37
C VAL A 73 -51.37 39.22 24.27
N TYR A 74 -50.70 40.37 24.11
CA TYR A 74 -51.05 41.39 23.13
C TYR A 74 -50.80 40.93 21.68
N ALA A 75 -49.61 40.35 21.41
CA ALA A 75 -49.28 39.80 20.10
C ALA A 75 -50.25 38.69 19.67
N ARG A 76 -50.62 37.81 20.62
CA ARG A 76 -51.61 36.74 20.38
C ARG A 76 -53.02 37.27 20.10
N ARG A 77 -53.43 38.38 20.74
CA ARG A 77 -54.73 39.02 20.50
C ARG A 77 -54.81 39.63 19.09
N ILE A 78 -53.71 40.24 18.61
CA ILE A 78 -53.63 40.78 17.24
C ILE A 78 -53.82 39.66 16.20
N GLU A 79 -53.11 38.54 16.35
CA GLU A 79 -53.23 37.38 15.46
C GLU A 79 -54.63 36.75 15.52
N LYS A 80 -55.24 36.66 16.71
CA LYS A 80 -56.61 36.16 16.87
C LYS A 80 -57.66 37.03 16.15
N ASN A 81 -57.39 38.33 16.01
CA ASN A 81 -58.25 39.27 15.30
C ASN A 81 -57.91 39.34 13.79
N GLY A 82 -57.02 38.47 13.29
CA GLY A 82 -56.68 38.38 11.87
C GLY A 82 -55.54 39.31 11.40
N GLY A 83 -54.87 40.03 12.31
CA GLY A 83 -53.70 40.86 11.98
C GLY A 83 -52.38 40.12 12.21
N ILE A 84 -51.30 40.57 11.56
CA ILE A 84 -49.95 40.00 11.75
C ILE A 84 -49.22 40.77 12.84
N SER A 85 -48.78 40.09 13.90
CA SER A 85 -47.95 40.71 14.94
C SER A 85 -46.47 40.62 14.59
N GLU A 86 -45.76 41.74 14.63
CA GLU A 86 -44.31 41.82 14.39
C GLU A 86 -43.51 40.81 15.21
N ARG A 87 -43.84 40.62 16.50
CA ARG A 87 -43.15 39.63 17.36
C ARG A 87 -43.39 38.19 16.94
N CYS A 88 -44.61 37.86 16.51
CA CYS A 88 -44.94 36.52 16.00
C CYS A 88 -44.25 36.28 14.66
N GLU A 89 -44.17 37.30 13.81
CA GLU A 89 -43.47 37.25 12.52
C GLU A 89 -41.95 37.05 12.70
N ILE A 90 -41.33 37.79 13.62
CA ILE A 90 -39.92 37.61 13.99
C ILE A 90 -39.67 36.17 14.48
N ASN A 91 -40.56 35.62 15.32
CA ASN A 91 -40.43 34.23 15.76
C ASN A 91 -40.64 33.20 14.63
N ARG A 92 -41.54 33.49 13.67
CA ARG A 92 -41.72 32.66 12.47
C ARG A 92 -40.42 32.67 11.64
N GLN A 93 -39.82 33.84 11.44
CA GLN A 93 -38.55 33.99 10.74
C GLN A 93 -37.40 33.27 11.47
N ILE A 94 -37.23 33.49 12.78
CA ILE A 94 -36.22 32.80 13.60
C ILE A 94 -36.35 31.27 13.48
N LYS A 95 -37.58 30.73 13.51
CA LYS A 95 -37.81 29.29 13.34
C LYS A 95 -37.43 28.80 11.95
N ALA A 96 -37.74 29.58 10.91
CA ALA A 96 -37.34 29.27 9.54
C ALA A 96 -35.81 29.30 9.38
N ASP A 97 -35.15 30.33 9.91
CA ASP A 97 -33.69 30.49 9.85
C ASP A 97 -32.98 29.36 10.60
N ASN A 98 -33.43 29.02 11.82
CA ASN A 98 -32.87 27.91 12.59
C ASN A 98 -33.07 26.56 11.87
N LYS A 99 -34.17 26.39 11.13
CA LYS A 99 -34.39 25.18 10.30
C LYS A 99 -33.36 25.11 9.18
N VAL A 100 -33.17 26.21 8.44
CA VAL A 100 -32.15 26.30 7.37
C VAL A 100 -30.75 26.07 7.93
N LEU A 101 -30.42 26.64 9.09
CA LEU A 101 -29.13 26.44 9.76
C LEU A 101 -28.87 24.96 10.08
N ARG A 102 -29.88 24.22 10.56
CA ARG A 102 -29.77 22.78 10.80
C ARG A 102 -29.55 21.99 9.52
N GLU A 103 -30.28 22.33 8.45
CA GLU A 103 -30.13 21.69 7.14
C GLU A 103 -28.74 21.93 6.55
N ILE A 104 -28.22 23.15 6.63
CA ILE A 104 -26.85 23.49 6.19
C ILE A 104 -25.81 22.72 7.00
N LYS A 105 -25.93 22.69 8.33
CA LYS A 105 -24.99 21.93 9.18
C LYS A 105 -24.99 20.44 8.84
N ALA A 106 -26.17 19.85 8.61
CA ALA A 106 -26.30 18.46 8.20
C ALA A 106 -25.68 18.21 6.81
N ALA A 107 -25.89 19.12 5.86
CA ALA A 107 -25.30 19.03 4.52
C ALA A 107 -23.77 19.14 4.57
N ILE A 108 -23.21 20.09 5.33
CA ILE A 108 -21.76 20.24 5.54
C ILE A 108 -21.18 18.96 6.14
N LYS A 109 -21.79 18.41 7.19
CA LYS A 109 -21.33 17.17 7.81
C LYS A 109 -21.28 16.02 6.80
N LYS A 110 -22.35 15.84 6.00
CA LYS A 110 -22.42 14.81 4.97
C LYS A 110 -21.34 15.00 3.88
N LEU A 111 -21.09 16.26 3.48
CA LEU A 111 -20.04 16.57 2.51
C LEU A 111 -18.64 16.25 3.05
N LEU A 112 -18.36 16.59 4.31
CA LEU A 112 -17.09 16.27 4.96
C LEU A 112 -16.86 14.76 5.06
N GLU A 113 -17.88 14.00 5.49
CA GLU A 113 -17.81 12.53 5.56
C GLU A 113 -17.55 11.91 4.18
N THR A 114 -18.23 12.42 3.15
CA THR A 114 -18.03 11.97 1.77
C THR A 114 -16.61 12.29 1.29
N ALA A 115 -16.10 13.51 1.57
CA ALA A 115 -14.76 13.92 1.20
C ALA A 115 -13.69 13.01 1.83
N VAL A 116 -13.77 12.76 3.14
CA VAL A 116 -12.84 11.85 3.85
C VAL A 116 -12.87 10.45 3.23
N HIS A 117 -14.05 9.90 2.94
CA HIS A 117 -14.17 8.60 2.30
C HIS A 117 -13.54 8.58 0.89
N THR A 118 -13.76 9.63 0.10
CA THR A 118 -13.17 9.73 -1.26
C THR A 118 -11.65 9.80 -1.22
N ILE A 119 -11.07 10.56 -0.29
CA ILE A 119 -9.61 10.68 -0.12
C ILE A 119 -9.01 9.32 0.23
N LEU A 120 -9.61 8.61 1.21
CA LEU A 120 -9.15 7.27 1.60
C LEU A 120 -9.26 6.26 0.46
N SER A 121 -10.36 6.30 -0.29
CA SER A 121 -10.58 5.42 -1.45
C SER A 121 -9.55 5.67 -2.55
N LEU A 122 -9.23 6.93 -2.85
CA LEU A 122 -8.21 7.30 -3.83
C LEU A 122 -6.81 6.85 -3.38
N ALA A 123 -6.45 7.09 -2.12
CA ALA A 123 -5.17 6.66 -1.57
C ALA A 123 -4.99 5.13 -1.68
N ASN A 124 -6.03 4.38 -1.32
CA ASN A 124 -6.03 2.92 -1.42
C ASN A 124 -5.92 2.44 -2.88
N ALA A 125 -6.67 3.07 -3.80
CA ALA A 125 -6.62 2.73 -5.22
C ALA A 125 -5.22 2.98 -5.82
N LEU A 126 -4.59 4.11 -5.52
CA LEU A 126 -3.23 4.41 -5.97
C LEU A 126 -2.19 3.42 -5.43
N GLU A 127 -2.25 3.07 -4.13
CA GLU A 127 -1.31 2.11 -3.57
C GLU A 127 -1.55 0.69 -4.11
N LYS A 128 -2.81 0.29 -4.35
CA LYS A 128 -3.13 -0.98 -5.04
C LYS A 128 -2.57 -1.01 -6.47
N LEU A 129 -2.74 0.06 -7.24
CA LEU A 129 -2.16 0.17 -8.58
C LEU A 129 -0.63 0.09 -8.52
N ARG A 130 -0.01 0.75 -7.55
CA ARG A 130 1.44 0.62 -7.30
C ARG A 130 1.83 -0.85 -7.02
N GLY A 131 1.08 -1.56 -6.18
CA GLY A 131 1.27 -3.00 -5.94
C GLY A 131 1.19 -3.83 -7.23
N THR A 132 0.15 -3.60 -8.04
CA THR A 132 -0.01 -4.23 -9.37
C THR A 132 1.18 -3.96 -10.29
N MET A 133 1.70 -2.73 -10.31
CA MET A 133 2.86 -2.38 -11.11
C MET A 133 4.13 -3.09 -10.63
N ILE A 134 4.35 -3.20 -9.31
CA ILE A 134 5.45 -3.98 -8.72
C ILE A 134 5.33 -5.45 -9.13
N HIS A 135 4.13 -6.02 -9.04
CA HIS A 135 3.87 -7.41 -9.45
C HIS A 135 4.20 -7.63 -10.93
N CYS A 136 3.71 -6.76 -11.83
CA CYS A 136 3.97 -6.87 -13.26
C CYS A 136 5.47 -6.74 -13.59
N ARG A 137 6.17 -5.76 -12.99
CA ARG A 137 7.62 -5.59 -13.17
C ARG A 137 8.42 -6.77 -12.64
N TYR A 138 7.99 -7.38 -11.53
CA TYR A 138 8.60 -8.60 -11.02
C TYR A 138 8.53 -9.71 -12.07
N ILE A 139 7.36 -9.95 -12.66
CA ILE A 139 7.17 -10.99 -13.68
C ILE A 139 8.09 -10.72 -14.88
N ILE A 140 8.14 -9.48 -15.38
CA ILE A 140 8.98 -9.08 -16.51
C ILE A 140 10.47 -9.34 -16.20
N ASN A 141 10.95 -8.81 -15.08
CA ASN A 141 12.36 -8.94 -14.67
C ASN A 141 12.74 -10.40 -14.38
N PHE A 142 11.82 -11.19 -13.83
CA PHE A 142 11.98 -12.63 -13.64
C PHE A 142 12.06 -13.35 -14.98
N ALA A 143 11.15 -13.07 -15.91
CA ALA A 143 11.11 -13.66 -17.23
C ALA A 143 12.41 -13.40 -18.01
N ASP A 144 12.94 -12.18 -17.98
CA ASP A 144 14.18 -11.81 -18.67
C ASP A 144 15.42 -12.53 -18.10
N LYS A 145 15.52 -12.59 -16.76
CA LYS A 145 16.59 -13.33 -16.08
C LYS A 145 16.49 -14.82 -16.35
N TRP A 146 15.29 -15.39 -16.24
CA TRP A 146 15.03 -16.79 -16.51
C TRP A 146 15.36 -17.14 -17.96
N LYS A 147 14.92 -16.31 -18.92
CA LYS A 147 15.18 -16.50 -20.36
C LYS A 147 16.67 -16.48 -20.66
N THR A 148 17.41 -15.53 -20.10
CA THR A 148 18.87 -15.46 -20.26
C THR A 148 19.55 -16.72 -19.74
N ALA A 149 19.22 -17.12 -18.50
CA ALA A 149 19.81 -18.30 -17.87
C ALA A 149 19.48 -19.60 -18.62
N LYS A 150 18.21 -19.77 -19.03
CA LYS A 150 17.75 -20.98 -19.72
C LYS A 150 18.19 -21.05 -21.17
N SER A 151 18.33 -19.91 -21.86
CA SER A 151 18.93 -19.87 -23.19
C SER A 151 20.40 -20.30 -23.16
N PHE A 152 21.15 -19.83 -22.17
CA PHE A 152 22.55 -20.25 -21.98
C PHE A 152 22.65 -21.74 -21.65
N GLU A 153 21.79 -22.24 -20.75
CA GLU A 153 21.73 -23.66 -20.42
C GLU A 153 21.39 -24.53 -21.64
N ALA A 154 20.36 -24.13 -22.42
CA ALA A 154 19.94 -24.83 -23.62
C ALA A 154 21.04 -24.84 -24.70
N ALA A 155 21.74 -23.72 -24.91
CA ALA A 155 22.85 -23.65 -25.86
C ALA A 155 24.00 -24.59 -25.45
N ARG A 156 24.37 -24.61 -24.16
CA ARG A 156 25.40 -25.52 -23.65
C ARG A 156 24.98 -26.99 -23.82
N LEU A 157 23.74 -27.32 -23.47
CA LEU A 157 23.19 -28.67 -23.64
C LEU A 157 23.19 -29.06 -25.12
N LYS A 158 22.82 -28.15 -26.01
CA LYS A 158 22.73 -28.37 -27.45
C LYS A 158 24.10 -28.66 -28.07
N THR A 159 25.11 -27.83 -27.81
CA THR A 159 26.48 -28.03 -28.32
C THR A 159 27.01 -29.42 -27.96
N ASN A 160 26.86 -29.81 -26.69
CA ASN A 160 27.34 -31.10 -26.21
C ASN A 160 26.50 -32.27 -26.72
N TYR A 161 25.19 -32.11 -26.91
CA TYR A 161 24.34 -33.10 -27.56
C TYR A 161 24.77 -33.33 -29.02
N ASP A 162 25.10 -32.26 -29.74
CA ASP A 162 25.59 -32.35 -31.12
C ASP A 162 26.98 -33.02 -31.17
N ASN A 163 27.87 -32.73 -30.20
CA ASN A 163 29.14 -33.45 -30.04
C ASN A 163 28.93 -34.95 -29.79
N TYR A 164 28.00 -35.32 -28.90
CA TYR A 164 27.65 -36.73 -28.67
C TYR A 164 27.17 -37.41 -29.96
N LEU A 165 26.28 -36.77 -30.72
CA LEU A 165 25.79 -37.33 -31.98
C LEU A 165 26.90 -37.50 -33.01
N SER A 166 27.84 -36.56 -33.09
CA SER A 166 29.02 -36.66 -33.94
C SER A 166 29.90 -37.86 -33.58
N VAL A 167 30.25 -38.02 -32.30
CA VAL A 167 31.03 -39.17 -31.79
C VAL A 167 30.28 -40.48 -32.02
N ALA A 168 28.98 -40.53 -31.74
CA ALA A 168 28.16 -41.72 -31.98
C ALA A 168 28.12 -42.12 -33.46
N THR A 169 28.08 -41.14 -34.37
CA THR A 169 28.11 -41.38 -35.82
C THR A 169 29.48 -41.90 -36.28
N LYS A 170 30.58 -41.29 -35.80
CA LYS A 170 31.94 -41.77 -36.06
C LYS A 170 32.16 -43.20 -35.54
N LEU A 171 31.71 -43.47 -34.31
CA LEU A 171 31.78 -44.78 -33.68
C LEU A 171 31.06 -45.84 -34.52
N LYS A 172 29.85 -45.52 -35.02
CA LYS A 172 29.11 -46.41 -35.91
C LYS A 172 29.86 -46.68 -37.21
N SER A 173 30.39 -45.65 -37.87
CA SER A 173 31.20 -45.79 -39.09
C SER A 173 32.39 -46.71 -38.88
N LYS A 174 33.16 -46.48 -37.80
CA LYS A 174 34.36 -47.28 -37.48
C LYS A 174 34.04 -48.73 -37.14
N ILE A 175 32.92 -48.97 -36.43
CA ILE A 175 32.42 -50.33 -36.19
C ILE A 175 32.10 -51.03 -37.51
N ASP A 176 31.48 -50.33 -38.46
CA ASP A 176 31.11 -50.91 -39.76
C ASP A 176 32.35 -51.13 -40.66
N GLU A 177 33.31 -50.20 -40.69
CA GLU A 177 34.64 -50.38 -41.32
C GLU A 177 35.35 -51.63 -40.78
N ARG A 178 35.36 -51.83 -39.45
CA ARG A 178 35.98 -53.01 -38.83
C ARG A 178 35.31 -54.30 -39.26
N LYS A 179 33.97 -54.33 -39.33
CA LYS A 179 33.21 -55.50 -39.79
C LYS A 179 33.57 -55.85 -41.23
N VAL A 180 33.70 -54.84 -42.11
CA VAL A 180 34.08 -55.05 -43.51
C VAL A 180 35.49 -55.65 -43.59
N ALA A 181 36.47 -55.07 -42.89
CA ALA A 181 37.85 -55.60 -42.84
C ALA A 181 37.91 -57.04 -42.29
N GLN A 182 37.06 -57.36 -41.31
CA GLN A 182 36.98 -58.69 -40.74
C GLN A 182 36.42 -59.72 -41.75
N VAL A 183 35.36 -59.36 -42.47
CA VAL A 183 34.81 -60.19 -43.56
C VAL A 183 35.82 -60.37 -44.70
N GLU A 184 36.58 -59.33 -45.06
CA GLU A 184 37.65 -59.44 -46.08
C GLU A 184 38.76 -60.39 -45.62
N LYS A 185 39.15 -60.31 -44.35
CA LYS A 185 40.16 -61.20 -43.77
C LYS A 185 39.71 -62.65 -43.78
N GLU A 186 38.44 -62.93 -43.47
CA GLU A 186 37.85 -64.27 -43.51
C GLU A 186 37.81 -64.87 -44.92
N LYS A 187 37.59 -64.02 -45.95
CA LYS A 187 37.57 -64.44 -47.36
C LYS A 187 38.97 -64.57 -47.97
N THR A 188 40.00 -64.00 -47.33
CA THR A 188 41.37 -64.01 -47.84
C THR A 188 42.03 -65.37 -47.59
N PRO A 189 42.54 -66.07 -48.62
CA PRO A 189 43.20 -67.36 -48.43
C PRO A 189 44.41 -67.26 -47.47
N PRO A 190 44.60 -68.22 -46.54
CA PRO A 190 45.68 -68.17 -45.54
C PRO A 190 47.10 -68.07 -46.12
N ILE A 191 47.28 -68.49 -47.37
CA ILE A 191 48.56 -68.43 -48.10
C ILE A 191 48.99 -66.97 -48.39
N LYS A 192 48.06 -66.00 -48.42
CA LYS A 192 48.36 -64.58 -48.63
C LYS A 192 48.80 -63.90 -47.31
N ILE A 193 49.91 -64.36 -46.74
CA ILE A 193 50.42 -63.96 -45.41
C ILE A 193 50.51 -62.44 -45.26
N PHE A 194 51.08 -61.73 -46.22
CA PHE A 194 51.23 -60.27 -46.15
C PHE A 194 49.88 -59.53 -46.09
N LYS A 195 48.89 -59.96 -46.88
CA LYS A 195 47.55 -59.35 -46.86
C LYS A 195 46.82 -59.66 -45.55
N TYR A 196 47.03 -60.86 -45.00
CA TYR A 196 46.46 -61.24 -43.72
C TYR A 196 47.06 -60.42 -42.54
N CYS A 197 48.37 -60.19 -42.56
CA CYS A 197 49.04 -59.31 -41.59
C CYS A 197 48.53 -57.86 -41.70
N GLU A 198 48.42 -57.33 -42.92
CA GLU A 198 47.87 -55.99 -43.19
C GLU A 198 46.45 -55.84 -42.64
N LEU A 199 45.55 -56.77 -42.98
CA LEU A 199 44.16 -56.74 -42.48
C LEU A 199 44.09 -56.91 -40.96
N THR A 200 45.00 -57.68 -40.36
CA THR A 200 45.08 -57.82 -38.89
C THR A 200 45.50 -56.50 -38.24
N GLN A 201 46.48 -55.81 -38.81
CA GLN A 201 46.89 -54.49 -38.34
C GLN A 201 45.74 -53.48 -38.45
N GLN A 202 45.06 -53.42 -39.60
CA GLN A 202 43.91 -52.53 -39.80
C GLN A 202 42.77 -52.81 -38.80
N ILE A 203 42.47 -54.08 -38.51
CA ILE A 203 41.45 -54.46 -37.51
C ILE A 203 41.86 -54.00 -36.10
N ASN A 204 43.15 -54.10 -35.76
CA ASN A 204 43.67 -53.66 -34.46
C ASN A 204 43.58 -52.13 -34.33
N GLU A 205 44.03 -51.37 -35.33
CA GLU A 205 43.93 -49.90 -35.36
C GLU A 205 42.46 -49.43 -35.28
N LEU A 206 41.56 -50.07 -36.04
CA LEU A 206 40.12 -49.76 -35.95
C LEU A 206 39.54 -50.12 -34.58
N SER A 207 40.04 -51.17 -33.92
CA SER A 207 39.59 -51.54 -32.56
C SER A 207 40.03 -50.52 -31.52
N GLU A 208 41.25 -49.98 -31.63
CA GLU A 208 41.74 -48.91 -30.78
C GLU A 208 40.90 -47.63 -30.95
N GLN A 209 40.70 -47.17 -32.19
CA GLN A 209 39.85 -46.00 -32.48
C GLN A 209 38.41 -46.18 -31.98
N ILE A 210 37.85 -47.39 -32.05
CA ILE A 210 36.53 -47.69 -31.50
C ILE A 210 36.51 -47.55 -29.97
N GLU A 211 37.53 -48.01 -29.25
CA GLU A 211 37.61 -47.85 -27.80
C GLU A 211 37.84 -46.39 -27.40
N GLU A 212 38.67 -45.64 -28.12
CA GLU A 212 38.83 -44.19 -27.93
C GLU A 212 37.49 -43.45 -28.12
N LEU A 213 36.75 -43.72 -29.19
CA LEU A 213 35.44 -43.10 -29.42
C LEU A 213 34.39 -43.52 -28.38
N LYS A 214 34.47 -44.74 -27.84
CA LYS A 214 33.60 -45.17 -26.73
C LYS A 214 33.93 -44.41 -25.45
N THR A 215 35.21 -44.22 -25.12
CA THR A 215 35.61 -43.47 -23.92
C THR A 215 35.23 -41.99 -24.06
N GLU A 216 35.43 -41.37 -25.23
CA GLU A 216 34.99 -40.01 -25.53
C GLU A 216 33.46 -39.88 -25.35
N LYS A 217 32.68 -40.79 -25.95
CA LYS A 217 31.21 -40.82 -25.82
C LYS A 217 30.77 -40.91 -24.36
N ASN A 218 31.40 -41.78 -23.58
CA ASN A 218 31.08 -41.97 -22.17
C ASN A 218 31.49 -40.76 -21.32
N THR A 219 32.57 -40.07 -21.68
CA THR A 219 33.02 -38.83 -21.02
C THR A 219 32.01 -37.71 -21.22
N ILE A 220 31.45 -37.58 -22.43
CA ILE A 220 30.38 -36.60 -22.71
C ILE A 220 29.13 -36.88 -21.85
N LEU A 221 28.75 -38.15 -21.71
CA LEU A 221 27.62 -38.55 -20.85
C LEU A 221 27.90 -38.28 -19.36
N ALA A 222 29.10 -38.59 -18.89
CA ALA A 222 29.53 -38.32 -17.51
C ALA A 222 29.50 -36.82 -17.18
N ASN A 223 29.92 -35.95 -18.11
CA ASN A 223 29.85 -34.49 -17.94
C ASN A 223 28.42 -33.97 -17.71
N PHE A 224 27.40 -34.75 -18.07
CA PHE A 224 25.99 -34.43 -17.85
C PHE A 224 25.35 -35.15 -16.67
N ASN A 225 26.13 -35.94 -15.92
CA ASN A 225 25.61 -36.81 -14.86
C ASN A 225 24.44 -37.68 -15.36
N THR A 226 24.50 -38.16 -16.61
CA THR A 226 23.46 -39.00 -17.22
C THR A 226 24.10 -40.14 -17.98
N ASN A 227 23.44 -41.30 -17.96
CA ASN A 227 23.79 -42.43 -18.81
C ASN A 227 22.93 -42.49 -20.07
N ASP A 228 21.88 -41.66 -20.13
CA ASP A 228 20.93 -41.58 -21.23
C ASP A 228 20.97 -40.18 -21.86
N ILE A 229 21.34 -40.13 -23.14
CA ILE A 229 21.37 -38.88 -23.92
C ILE A 229 19.95 -38.33 -24.17
N GLN A 230 18.91 -39.17 -24.12
CA GLN A 230 17.52 -38.70 -24.25
C GLN A 230 17.15 -37.77 -23.09
N THR A 231 17.73 -37.95 -21.89
CA THR A 231 17.56 -37.01 -20.78
C THR A 231 18.00 -35.59 -21.14
N VAL A 232 19.12 -35.45 -21.87
CA VAL A 232 19.62 -34.14 -22.33
C VAL A 232 18.69 -33.57 -23.41
N LYS A 233 18.29 -34.41 -24.37
CA LYS A 233 17.34 -34.02 -25.42
C LYS A 233 16.02 -33.52 -24.82
N ASN A 234 15.47 -34.24 -23.86
CA ASN A 234 14.21 -33.90 -23.19
C ASN A 234 14.32 -32.55 -22.46
N LYS A 235 15.40 -32.32 -21.70
CA LYS A 235 15.67 -31.02 -21.06
C LYS A 235 15.72 -29.87 -22.06
N ILE A 236 16.41 -30.06 -23.19
CA ILE A 236 16.45 -29.05 -24.27
C ILE A 236 15.02 -28.77 -24.77
N THR A 237 14.22 -29.81 -25.03
CA THR A 237 12.85 -29.63 -25.51
C THR A 237 11.94 -28.99 -24.48
N ASP A 238 12.12 -29.28 -23.20
CA ASP A 238 11.33 -28.70 -22.11
C ASP A 238 11.61 -27.20 -21.99
N ILE A 239 12.89 -26.80 -22.05
CA ILE A 239 13.28 -25.38 -22.08
C ILE A 239 12.68 -24.68 -23.31
N GLN A 240 12.80 -25.30 -24.49
CA GLN A 240 12.24 -24.75 -25.73
C GLN A 240 10.73 -24.56 -25.67
N LYS A 241 9.99 -25.48 -25.02
CA LYS A 241 8.54 -25.38 -24.84
C LYS A 241 8.14 -24.36 -23.77
N ALA A 242 8.91 -24.25 -22.69
CA ALA A 242 8.62 -23.31 -21.60
C ALA A 242 8.88 -21.85 -21.99
N MET A 243 9.84 -21.60 -22.89
CA MET A 243 10.23 -20.26 -23.32
C MET A 243 9.08 -19.40 -23.88
N PRO A 244 8.29 -19.84 -24.89
CA PRO A 244 7.18 -19.04 -25.40
C PRO A 244 6.07 -18.83 -24.37
N VAL A 245 5.96 -19.71 -23.37
CA VAL A 245 4.99 -19.53 -22.27
C VAL A 245 5.42 -18.38 -21.37
N MET A 246 6.69 -18.36 -20.98
CA MET A 246 7.25 -17.27 -20.17
C MET A 246 7.20 -15.93 -20.91
N GLU A 247 7.53 -15.91 -22.20
CA GLU A 247 7.47 -14.70 -23.03
C GLU A 247 6.05 -14.14 -23.14
N ARG A 248 5.04 -15.01 -23.26
CA ARG A 248 3.64 -14.58 -23.28
C ARG A 248 3.23 -13.91 -21.98
N HIS A 249 3.53 -14.53 -20.83
CA HIS A 249 3.22 -13.94 -19.53
C HIS A 249 3.96 -12.62 -19.29
N SER A 250 5.21 -12.50 -19.75
CA SER A 250 5.94 -11.24 -19.73
C SER A 250 5.24 -10.17 -20.56
N ALA A 251 4.87 -10.48 -21.81
CA ALA A 251 4.17 -9.53 -22.70
C ALA A 251 2.80 -9.11 -22.15
N GLU A 252 2.03 -10.04 -21.59
CA GLU A 252 0.76 -9.73 -20.89
C GLU A 252 0.99 -8.82 -19.68
N SER A 253 2.09 -9.03 -18.95
CA SER A 253 2.45 -8.19 -17.79
C SER A 253 2.91 -6.79 -18.21
N VAL A 254 3.56 -6.64 -19.36
CA VAL A 254 3.89 -5.32 -19.94
C VAL A 254 2.61 -4.55 -20.23
N ALA A 255 1.64 -5.15 -20.92
CA ALA A 255 0.38 -4.48 -21.21
C ALA A 255 -0.40 -4.10 -19.95
N LYS A 256 -0.42 -4.97 -18.94
CA LYS A 256 -1.03 -4.69 -17.62
C LYS A 256 -0.29 -3.56 -16.89
N LEU A 257 1.03 -3.52 -16.97
CA LEU A 257 1.86 -2.47 -16.38
C LEU A 257 1.55 -1.11 -16.99
N ASP A 258 1.44 -1.04 -18.32
CA ASP A 258 1.11 0.19 -19.05
C ASP A 258 -0.28 0.70 -18.67
N ASN A 259 -1.28 -0.18 -18.64
CA ASN A 259 -2.65 0.18 -18.23
C ASN A 259 -2.70 0.66 -16.78
N ALA A 260 -2.06 -0.06 -15.85
CA ALA A 260 -1.98 0.34 -14.45
C ALA A 260 -1.27 1.70 -14.27
N GLY A 261 -0.25 1.97 -15.09
CA GLY A 261 0.44 3.27 -15.13
C GLY A 261 -0.46 4.41 -15.61
N GLN A 262 -1.31 4.17 -16.61
CA GLN A 262 -2.29 5.15 -17.11
C GLN A 262 -3.37 5.44 -16.06
N GLU A 263 -3.99 4.40 -15.50
CA GLU A 263 -4.98 4.53 -14.42
C GLU A 263 -4.41 5.26 -13.20
N TYR A 264 -3.15 4.96 -12.85
CA TYR A 264 -2.46 5.63 -11.75
C TYR A 264 -2.30 7.14 -12.03
N ALA A 265 -1.92 7.52 -13.25
CA ALA A 265 -1.79 8.92 -13.64
C ALA A 265 -3.12 9.67 -13.59
N GLU A 266 -4.21 9.05 -14.04
CA GLU A 266 -5.56 9.64 -14.00
C GLU A 266 -6.04 9.86 -12.56
N LEU A 267 -5.91 8.85 -11.70
CA LEU A 267 -6.29 8.96 -10.28
C LEU A 267 -5.41 9.96 -9.53
N LYS A 268 -4.13 10.07 -9.91
CA LYS A 268 -3.22 11.06 -9.34
C LYS A 268 -3.65 12.49 -9.71
N GLU A 269 -4.12 12.73 -10.93
CA GLU A 269 -4.65 14.05 -11.32
C GLU A 269 -5.95 14.39 -10.58
N GLN A 270 -6.84 13.41 -10.36
CA GLN A 270 -8.03 13.60 -9.51
C GLN A 270 -7.66 13.98 -8.08
N ALA A 271 -6.54 13.44 -7.57
CA ALA A 271 -6.08 13.71 -6.22
C ALA A 271 -5.43 15.10 -6.04
N ARG A 272 -5.18 15.84 -7.14
CA ARG A 272 -4.45 17.12 -7.13
C ARG A 272 -5.13 18.24 -6.33
N ASN A 273 -6.45 18.15 -6.16
CA ASN A 273 -7.25 19.16 -5.47
C ASN A 273 -7.31 18.95 -3.94
N PHE A 274 -6.74 17.86 -3.42
CA PHE A 274 -6.70 17.59 -1.99
C PHE A 274 -5.42 18.12 -1.35
N ASP A 275 -5.43 18.20 -0.02
CA ASP A 275 -4.22 18.49 0.75
C ASP A 275 -3.17 17.41 0.47
N ILE A 276 -2.06 17.84 -0.13
CA ILE A 276 -1.00 16.95 -0.61
C ILE A 276 -0.34 16.23 0.57
N ASP A 277 -0.15 16.91 1.71
CA ASP A 277 0.58 16.35 2.85
C ASP A 277 -0.25 15.28 3.56
N GLU A 278 -1.52 15.56 3.87
CA GLU A 278 -2.44 14.58 4.47
C GLU A 278 -2.65 13.37 3.55
N PHE A 279 -2.81 13.61 2.24
CA PHE A 279 -2.95 12.54 1.26
C PHE A 279 -1.71 11.63 1.17
N CYS A 280 -0.52 12.23 1.21
CA CYS A 280 0.74 11.49 1.22
C CYS A 280 0.89 10.64 2.48
N GLU A 281 0.51 11.16 3.66
CA GLU A 281 0.54 10.41 4.92
C GLU A 281 -0.40 9.21 4.89
N LEU A 282 -1.63 9.38 4.40
CA LEU A 282 -2.59 8.27 4.24
C LEU A 282 -2.02 7.16 3.36
N ARG A 283 -1.43 7.51 2.22
CA ARG A 283 -0.78 6.54 1.32
C ARG A 283 0.38 5.82 2.01
N ARG A 284 1.22 6.54 2.76
CA ARG A 284 2.33 5.95 3.52
C ARG A 284 1.86 4.94 4.56
N ASN A 285 0.72 5.17 5.20
CA ASN A 285 0.15 4.24 6.18
C ASN A 285 -0.40 2.96 5.52
N ILE A 286 -0.94 3.05 4.30
CA ILE A 286 -1.51 1.91 3.57
C ILE A 286 -0.42 1.06 2.90
N ARG A 287 0.64 1.71 2.41
CA ARG A 287 1.69 1.10 1.58
C ARG A 287 2.30 -0.19 2.16
N PRO A 288 2.68 -0.28 3.45
CA PRO A 288 3.31 -1.49 3.98
C PRO A 288 2.45 -2.75 3.83
N GLN A 289 1.14 -2.63 4.03
CA GLN A 289 0.23 -3.76 3.89
C GLN A 289 0.12 -4.20 2.43
N ILE A 290 -0.05 -3.25 1.50
CA ILE A 290 -0.12 -3.57 0.07
C ILE A 290 1.19 -4.20 -0.43
N GLU A 291 2.35 -3.71 0.03
CA GLU A 291 3.64 -4.30 -0.32
C GLU A 291 3.78 -5.73 0.20
N TYR A 292 3.34 -5.97 1.45
CA TYR A 292 3.31 -7.31 2.03
C TYR A 292 2.40 -8.25 1.25
N ASP A 293 1.18 -7.82 0.93
CA ASP A 293 0.22 -8.62 0.17
C ASP A 293 0.76 -8.94 -1.23
N THR A 294 1.39 -7.96 -1.89
CA THR A 294 2.02 -8.14 -3.21
C THR A 294 3.20 -9.12 -3.14
N GLU A 295 4.06 -9.03 -2.11
CA GLU A 295 5.17 -9.97 -1.92
C GLU A 295 4.64 -11.39 -1.65
N ALA A 296 3.60 -11.52 -0.83
CA ALA A 296 2.98 -12.80 -0.50
C ALA A 296 2.36 -13.47 -1.73
N GLU A 297 1.62 -12.73 -2.57
CA GLU A 297 1.06 -13.25 -3.82
C GLU A 297 2.17 -13.77 -4.77
N LEU A 298 3.25 -13.01 -4.92
CA LEU A 298 4.39 -13.44 -5.73
C LEU A 298 5.09 -14.66 -5.14
N TYR A 299 5.19 -14.73 -3.81
CA TYR A 299 5.72 -15.90 -3.13
C TYR A 299 4.85 -17.14 -3.37
N ASP A 300 3.53 -17.01 -3.34
CA ASP A 300 2.61 -18.12 -3.61
C ASP A 300 2.72 -18.63 -5.06
N ILE A 301 2.97 -17.73 -6.02
CA ILE A 301 3.13 -18.09 -7.44
C ILE A 301 4.48 -18.78 -7.69
N TYR A 302 5.58 -18.23 -7.17
CA TYR A 302 6.94 -18.65 -7.53
C TYR A 302 7.58 -19.59 -6.51
N GLY A 303 7.07 -19.64 -5.28
CA GLY A 303 7.55 -20.45 -4.16
C GLY A 303 9.06 -20.30 -3.96
N VAL A 304 9.78 -21.42 -4.08
CA VAL A 304 11.24 -21.48 -3.92
C VAL A 304 12.00 -20.69 -4.99
N SER A 305 11.35 -20.40 -6.14
CA SER A 305 11.94 -19.59 -7.21
C SER A 305 11.75 -18.09 -6.98
N PHE A 306 11.02 -17.69 -5.93
CA PHE A 306 10.83 -16.28 -5.61
C PHE A 306 12.16 -15.60 -5.29
N SER A 307 12.41 -14.44 -5.89
CA SER A 307 13.64 -13.69 -5.70
C SER A 307 13.37 -12.33 -5.09
N ARG A 308 13.68 -12.17 -3.80
CA ARG A 308 13.62 -10.87 -3.12
C ARG A 308 14.43 -9.78 -3.83
N GLY A 309 15.56 -10.14 -4.43
CA GLY A 309 16.36 -9.20 -5.21
C GLY A 309 15.62 -8.64 -6.42
N ILE A 310 14.87 -9.48 -7.15
CA ILE A 310 14.02 -9.04 -8.28
C ILE A 310 12.86 -8.19 -7.77
N PHE A 311 12.26 -8.56 -6.64
CA PHE A 311 11.19 -7.78 -6.01
C PHE A 311 11.66 -6.38 -5.60
N SER A 312 12.83 -6.27 -4.96
CA SER A 312 13.41 -4.98 -4.61
C SER A 312 13.71 -4.12 -5.85
N THR A 313 14.21 -4.72 -6.94
CA THR A 313 14.40 -4.01 -8.22
C THR A 313 13.06 -3.54 -8.77
N ALA A 314 12.05 -4.40 -8.87
CA ALA A 314 10.72 -4.06 -9.37
C ALA A 314 10.08 -2.92 -8.56
N LYS A 315 10.20 -2.96 -7.23
CA LYS A 315 9.78 -1.87 -6.33
C LYS A 315 10.48 -0.57 -6.65
N SER A 316 11.82 -0.57 -6.70
CA SER A 316 12.59 0.64 -7.00
C SER A 316 12.27 1.21 -8.38
N GLU A 317 12.07 0.37 -9.38
CA GLU A 317 11.71 0.82 -10.72
C GLU A 317 10.30 1.42 -10.77
N THR A 318 9.33 0.80 -10.08
CA THR A 318 7.97 1.35 -9.94
C THR A 318 7.99 2.68 -9.21
N ASP A 319 8.74 2.76 -8.10
CA ASP A 319 8.93 3.99 -7.35
C ASP A 319 9.58 5.05 -8.23
N ASN A 320 10.64 4.76 -9.00
CA ASN A 320 11.23 5.73 -9.92
C ASN A 320 10.28 6.21 -11.02
N PHE A 321 9.37 5.36 -11.49
CA PHE A 321 8.36 5.74 -12.48
C PHE A 321 7.29 6.66 -11.89
N ILE A 322 6.87 6.39 -10.64
CA ILE A 322 5.89 7.20 -9.92
C ILE A 322 6.53 8.50 -9.38
N ASP A 323 7.73 8.38 -8.80
CA ASP A 323 8.52 9.38 -8.07
C ASP A 323 9.47 10.20 -8.95
N GLY A 324 9.63 9.85 -10.23
CA GLY A 324 10.11 10.79 -11.25
C GLY A 324 9.32 12.12 -11.25
N ASN A 325 8.16 12.16 -10.57
CA ASN A 325 7.36 13.33 -10.22
C ASN A 325 7.17 13.59 -8.69
N GLU A 326 7.72 12.81 -7.75
CA GLU A 326 7.50 12.95 -6.27
C GLU A 326 8.76 13.09 -5.40
N ILE A 327 9.98 13.11 -5.96
CA ILE A 327 11.25 13.39 -5.22
C ILE A 327 11.18 14.68 -4.37
N TYR A 328 10.24 15.59 -4.64
CA TYR A 328 10.03 16.80 -3.86
C TYR A 328 9.59 16.58 -2.40
N SER A 329 8.83 15.52 -2.05
CA SER A 329 8.28 15.42 -0.67
C SER A 329 9.27 14.89 0.36
N VAL A 330 10.02 13.83 0.02
CA VAL A 330 11.00 13.22 0.94
C VAL A 330 12.23 14.12 1.11
N ARG A 331 12.67 14.80 0.05
CA ARG A 331 13.77 15.76 0.10
C ARG A 331 13.41 17.00 0.92
N ARG A 332 12.18 17.54 0.76
CA ARG A 332 11.68 18.67 1.54
C ARG A 332 11.47 18.32 3.01
N GLN A 333 11.01 17.11 3.33
CA GLN A 333 10.90 16.64 4.72
C GLN A 333 12.27 16.45 5.37
N LEU A 334 13.26 15.93 4.65
CA LEU A 334 14.65 15.87 5.13
C LEU A 334 15.29 17.26 5.30
N GLU A 335 14.98 18.22 4.42
CA GLU A 335 15.43 19.60 4.52
C GLU A 335 14.76 20.34 5.69
N ASN A 336 13.44 20.18 5.87
CA ASN A 336 12.69 20.76 6.99
C ASN A 336 13.16 20.18 8.34
N TYR A 337 13.38 18.86 8.42
CA TYR A 337 13.91 18.23 9.63
C TYR A 337 15.34 18.71 9.96
N LYS A 338 16.18 18.92 8.94
CA LYS A 338 17.52 19.52 9.11
C LYS A 338 17.46 20.99 9.53
N GLN A 339 16.52 21.77 9.00
CA GLN A 339 16.31 23.17 9.41
C GLN A 339 15.86 23.26 10.86
N GLN A 340 14.87 22.46 11.29
CA GLN A 340 14.42 22.42 12.68
C GLN A 340 15.53 22.01 13.66
N GLN A 341 16.39 21.06 13.29
CA GLN A 341 17.57 20.72 14.12
C GLN A 341 18.60 21.84 14.20
N ASN A 342 18.76 22.65 13.14
CA ASN A 342 19.69 23.77 13.12
C ASN A 342 19.14 24.97 13.90
N GLU A 343 17.83 25.24 13.83
CA GLU A 343 17.15 26.27 14.62
C GLU A 343 17.19 25.95 16.11
N GLN A 344 16.89 24.71 16.50
CA GLN A 344 17.02 24.25 17.90
C GLN A 344 18.45 24.32 18.42
N LYS A 345 19.46 24.13 17.55
CA LYS A 345 20.86 24.33 17.92
C LYS A 345 21.17 25.82 18.10
N HIS A 346 20.73 26.68 17.18
CA HIS A 346 20.94 28.13 17.28
C HIS A 346 20.28 28.76 18.52
N GLU A 347 19.05 28.35 18.87
CA GLU A 347 18.39 28.78 20.11
C GLU A 347 19.18 28.33 21.34
N LYS A 348 19.70 27.10 21.35
CA LYS A 348 20.54 26.61 22.45
C LYS A 348 21.86 27.37 22.62
N TYR A 349 22.47 27.79 21.50
CA TYR A 349 23.70 28.59 21.52
C TYR A 349 23.44 30.04 21.97
N GLN A 350 22.28 30.61 21.64
CA GLN A 350 21.89 31.95 22.11
C GLN A 350 21.58 31.96 23.61
N LEU A 351 20.81 30.98 24.10
CA LEU A 351 20.55 30.81 25.54
C LEU A 351 21.82 30.59 26.37
N SER A 352 22.83 29.90 25.83
CA SER A 352 24.12 29.71 26.53
C SER A 352 25.02 30.95 26.54
N HIS A 353 24.84 31.89 25.60
CA HIS A 353 25.61 33.14 25.59
C HIS A 353 24.96 34.20 26.49
N ASP A 354 23.64 34.24 26.56
CA ASP A 354 22.92 35.15 27.47
C ASP A 354 23.15 34.78 28.95
N ASP A 355 23.34 33.49 29.27
CA ASP A 355 23.67 33.01 30.63
C ASP A 355 25.13 33.31 31.05
N GLU A 356 26.06 33.51 30.09
CA GLU A 356 27.46 33.89 30.40
C GLU A 356 27.61 35.41 30.65
N ASP A 357 26.80 36.24 29.98
CA ASP A 357 26.81 37.70 30.16
C ASP A 357 26.08 38.17 31.45
N GLU A 358 25.20 37.35 32.04
CA GLU A 358 24.54 37.66 33.33
C GLU A 358 25.38 37.32 34.58
N LEU A 359 26.54 36.65 34.42
CA LEU A 359 27.46 36.32 35.53
C LEU A 359 28.64 37.30 35.70
N GLU A 360 28.75 38.33 34.85
CA GLU A 360 29.79 39.38 34.93
C GLU A 360 29.28 40.78 35.40
N LEU A 361 28.08 40.86 35.99
CA LEU A 361 27.59 42.04 36.73
C LEU A 361 27.40 41.71 38.22
#